data_AF-A0A1W9WZR8-F1
#
_entry.id   AF-A0A1W9WZR8-F1
#
_cell.length_a   1.000
_cell.length_b   1.000
_cell.length_c   1.000
_cell.angle_alpha   90.00
_cell.angle_beta   90.00
_cell.angle_gamma   90.00
#
_symmetry.space_group_name_H-M   'P 1'
#
loop_
_entity.id
_entity.type
_entity.pdbx_description
1 polymer ?
#
loop_
_entity_poly.entity_id
_entity_poly.type
_entity_poly.pdbx_seq_one_letter_code
_entity_poly.pdbx_strand_id
1 'polypeptide(L)'
;MAQLNIMNPLKYLAWTQSHPSEYDCLIEALTVKVSSFFRNPVVFEIIAQQVLPLTTERLTRLGNMWIPGTATGEEAYSIAILIHEAMLHEDALCFYYSLSI
;
A
#
# COMPACT_ATOMS: atom_id res chain seq x y z
N MET A 1 -23.25 4.48 12.77
CA MET A 1 -24.43 5.25 12.31
C MET A 1 -25.67 4.37 12.12
N ALA A 2 -25.75 3.55 11.06
CA ALA A 2 -26.95 2.74 10.75
C ALA A 2 -27.21 1.61 11.77
N GLN A 3 -26.16 0.94 12.25
CA GLN A 3 -26.26 -0.12 13.27
C GLN A 3 -26.74 0.39 14.64
N LEU A 4 -26.54 1.68 14.93
CA LEU A 4 -26.95 2.34 16.18
C LEU A 4 -28.27 3.11 16.03
N ASN A 5 -28.88 3.09 14.84
CA ASN A 5 -30.10 3.83 14.50
C ASN A 5 -30.02 5.36 14.75
N ILE A 6 -28.80 5.92 14.70
CA ILE A 6 -28.58 7.36 14.84
C ILE A 6 -28.45 7.97 13.45
N MET A 7 -29.51 8.64 12.99
CA MET A 7 -29.59 9.24 11.65
C MET A 7 -29.05 10.68 11.58
N ASN A 8 -28.74 11.30 12.73
CA ASN A 8 -28.25 12.68 12.79
C ASN A 8 -26.75 12.69 13.12
N PRO A 9 -25.88 13.25 12.24
CA PRO A 9 -24.44 13.30 12.47
C PRO A 9 -24.03 14.00 13.77
N LEU A 10 -24.74 15.06 14.18
CA LEU A 10 -24.45 15.78 15.43
C LEU A 10 -24.79 14.94 16.66
N LYS A 11 -25.87 14.14 16.59
CA LYS A 11 -26.21 13.20 17.68
C LYS A 11 -25.20 12.06 17.77
N TYR A 12 -24.68 11.60 16.63
CA TYR A 12 -23.63 10.59 16.63
C TYR A 12 -22.31 11.12 17.19
N LEU A 13 -21.95 12.37 16.89
CA LEU A 13 -20.78 13.02 17.47
C LEU A 13 -20.87 13.11 19.01
N ALA A 14 -22.04 13.44 19.55
CA ALA A 14 -22.26 13.44 21.00
C ALA A 14 -22.19 12.01 21.60
N TRP A 15 -22.61 11.00 20.83
CA TRP A 15 -22.54 9.59 21.23
C TRP A 15 -21.10 9.05 21.26
N THR A 16 -20.27 9.39 20.27
CA THR A 16 -18.85 9.01 20.25
C THR A 16 -18.08 9.64 21.40
N GLN A 17 -18.46 10.83 21.86
CA GLN A 17 -17.85 11.48 23.02
C GLN A 17 -18.12 10.73 24.34
N SER A 18 -19.26 10.06 24.48
CA SER A 18 -19.60 9.27 25.68
C SER A 18 -19.17 7.80 25.60
N HIS A 19 -18.83 7.30 24.41
CA HIS A 19 -18.40 5.92 24.17
C HIS A 19 -17.08 5.89 23.38
N PRO A 20 -15.92 5.94 24.06
CA PRO A 20 -14.62 6.03 23.41
C PRO A 20 -14.32 4.92 22.39
N SER A 21 -14.87 3.73 22.58
CA SER A 21 -14.73 2.59 21.65
C SER A 21 -15.40 2.80 20.30
N GLU A 22 -16.38 3.71 20.19
CA GLU A 22 -17.02 4.04 18.92
C GLU A 22 -16.09 4.86 17.99
N TYR A 23 -15.05 5.50 18.53
CA TYR A 23 -14.05 6.17 17.69
C TYR A 23 -13.30 5.18 16.80
N ASP A 24 -12.96 4.00 17.31
CA ASP A 24 -12.26 2.98 16.53
C ASP A 24 -13.15 2.47 15.37
N CYS A 25 -14.43 2.22 15.65
CA CYS A 25 -15.42 1.82 14.65
C CYS A 25 -15.61 2.91 13.58
N LEU A 26 -15.61 4.19 13.98
CA LEU A 26 -15.71 5.31 13.06
C LEU A 26 -14.46 5.43 12.17
N ILE A 27 -13.27 5.31 12.75
CA ILE A 27 -12.00 5.34 12.00
C ILE A 27 -11.95 4.19 11.01
N GLU A 28 -12.36 2.99 11.42
CA GLU A 28 -12.44 1.84 10.53
C GLU A 28 -13.44 2.04 9.39
N ALA A 29 -14.63 2.57 9.67
CA ALA A 29 -15.63 2.84 8.65
C ALA A 29 -15.21 3.95 7.65
N LEU A 30 -14.34 4.88 8.07
CA LEU A 30 -13.81 5.94 7.23
C LEU A 30 -12.56 5.54 6.43
N THR A 31 -11.92 4.42 6.77
CA THR A 31 -10.69 3.97 6.10
C THR A 31 -11.00 2.90 5.06
N VAL A 32 -10.63 3.15 3.80
CA VAL A 32 -10.75 2.15 2.74
C VAL A 32 -9.53 1.23 2.78
N LYS A 33 -9.66 0.10 3.49
CA LYS A 33 -8.60 -0.92 3.64
C LYS A 33 -8.59 -1.92 2.46
N VAL A 34 -8.74 -1.44 1.24
CA VAL A 34 -8.62 -2.30 0.04
C VAL A 34 -7.22 -2.13 -0.52
N SER A 35 -6.47 -3.22 -0.57
CA SER A 35 -5.15 -3.31 -1.18
C SER A 35 -5.08 -4.59 -2.02
N SER A 36 -4.25 -4.57 -3.06
CA SER A 36 -4.05 -5.68 -3.98
C SER A 36 -2.60 -5.68 -4.46
N PHE A 37 -2.08 -6.85 -4.81
CA PHE A 37 -0.77 -6.94 -5.45
C PHE A 37 -0.75 -6.10 -6.73
N PHE A 38 0.35 -5.39 -6.95
CA PHE A 38 0.57 -4.56 -8.13
C PHE A 38 -0.63 -3.66 -8.49
N ARG A 39 -1.28 -3.08 -7.47
CA ARG A 39 -2.53 -2.30 -7.60
C ARG A 39 -2.52 -1.25 -8.73
N ASN A 40 -1.37 -0.63 -8.97
CA ASN A 40 -1.14 0.25 -10.11
C ASN A 40 0.10 -0.22 -10.90
N PRO A 41 -0.07 -1.06 -11.93
CA PRO A 41 1.05 -1.68 -12.64
C PRO A 41 2.01 -0.64 -13.25
N VAL A 42 1.50 0.50 -13.71
CA VAL A 42 2.32 1.59 -14.29
C VAL A 42 3.28 2.18 -13.25
N VAL A 43 2.83 2.35 -12.00
CA VAL A 43 3.68 2.85 -10.91
C VAL A 43 4.78 1.85 -10.60
N PHE A 44 4.43 0.56 -10.53
CA PHE A 44 5.40 -0.51 -10.27
C PHE A 44 6.41 -0.69 -11.42
N GLU A 45 6.00 -0.45 -12.66
CA GLU A 45 6.89 -0.44 -13.83
C GLU A 45 7.90 0.72 -13.75
N ILE A 46 7.44 1.93 -13.42
CA ILE A 46 8.33 3.09 -13.22
C ILE A 46 9.31 2.82 -12.08
N ILE A 47 8.85 2.24 -10.97
CA ILE A 47 9.71 1.85 -9.85
C ILE A 47 10.77 0.87 -10.34
N ALA A 48 10.38 -0.16 -11.09
CA ALA A 48 11.29 -1.17 -11.62
C ALA A 48 12.33 -0.60 -12.59
N GLN A 49 11.92 0.24 -13.54
CA GLN A 49 12.78 0.70 -14.63
C GLN A 49 13.60 1.94 -14.27
N GLN A 50 13.10 2.82 -13.40
CA GLN A 50 13.71 4.12 -13.12
C GLN A 50 14.26 4.21 -11.70
N VAL A 51 13.55 3.67 -10.71
CA VAL A 51 13.94 3.84 -9.30
C VAL A 51 14.92 2.76 -8.86
N LEU A 52 14.63 1.49 -9.13
CA LEU A 52 15.48 0.38 -8.71
C LEU A 52 16.92 0.49 -9.23
N PRO A 53 17.19 0.78 -10.52
CA PRO A 53 18.57 0.85 -11.03
C PRO A 53 19.41 1.96 -10.35
N LEU A 54 18.80 3.12 -10.11
CA LEU A 54 19.44 4.23 -9.39
C LEU A 54 19.78 3.88 -7.94
N THR A 55 19.01 2.95 -7.37
CA THR A 55 19.15 2.56 -5.97
C THR A 55 20.12 1.38 -5.83
N THR A 56 20.09 0.38 -6.73
CA THR A 56 21.02 -0.76 -6.71
C THR A 56 22.46 -0.36 -7.01
N GLU A 57 22.68 0.59 -7.93
CA GLU A 57 24.02 1.12 -8.22
C GLU A 57 24.63 1.86 -7.01
N ARG A 58 23.79 2.43 -6.14
CA ARG A 58 24.21 3.14 -4.90
C ARG A 58 24.21 2.25 -3.65
N LEU A 59 23.43 1.17 -3.62
CA LEU A 59 23.29 0.29 -2.46
C LEU A 59 24.29 -0.86 -2.51
N THR A 60 25.54 -0.56 -2.14
CA THR A 60 26.53 -1.59 -1.75
C THR A 60 26.21 -2.27 -0.41
N ARG A 61 25.11 -1.87 0.26
CA ARG A 61 24.58 -2.42 1.52
C ARG A 61 23.05 -2.39 1.52
N LEU A 62 22.45 -3.23 2.38
CA LEU A 62 21.01 -3.28 2.67
C LEU A 62 20.43 -1.86 2.84
N GLY A 63 19.59 -1.46 1.88
CA GLY A 63 18.84 -0.20 1.95
C GLY A 63 17.58 -0.37 2.77
N ASN A 64 17.23 0.63 3.57
CA ASN A 64 15.94 0.68 4.25
C ASN A 64 14.93 1.39 3.34
N MET A 65 13.85 0.70 2.97
CA MET A 65 12.75 1.28 2.21
C MET A 65 11.52 1.41 3.11
N TRP A 66 10.90 2.59 3.12
CA TRP A 66 9.70 2.85 3.89
C TRP A 66 8.50 3.03 2.97
N ILE A 67 7.43 2.29 3.26
CA ILE A 67 6.22 2.26 2.46
C ILE A 67 5.06 2.62 3.39
N PRO A 68 4.62 3.89 3.42
CA PRO A 68 3.53 4.32 4.28
C PRO A 68 2.18 3.90 3.70
N GLY A 69 1.21 3.58 4.57
CA GLY A 69 -0.16 3.33 4.14
C GLY A 69 -0.43 1.95 3.53
N THR A 70 0.43 0.96 3.78
CA THR A 70 0.18 -0.42 3.36
C THR A 70 -1.01 -0.97 4.15
N ALA A 71 -2.15 -1.22 3.51
CA ALA A 71 -3.33 -1.72 4.21
C ALA A 71 -3.07 -3.12 4.80
N THR A 72 -3.16 -4.17 3.99
CA THR A 72 -2.85 -5.56 4.38
C THR A 72 -1.43 -5.98 3.98
N GLY A 73 -0.65 -5.07 3.38
CA GLY A 73 0.78 -5.29 3.08
C GLY A 73 1.09 -5.68 1.64
N GLU A 74 0.10 -5.88 0.77
CA GLU A 74 0.34 -6.35 -0.62
C GLU A 74 1.22 -5.39 -1.42
N GLU A 75 1.14 -4.08 -1.18
CA GLU A 75 2.02 -3.10 -1.81
C GLU A 75 3.49 -3.30 -1.40
N ALA A 76 3.75 -3.58 -0.11
CA ALA A 76 5.11 -3.84 0.36
C ALA A 76 5.67 -5.15 -0.19
N TYR A 77 4.84 -6.19 -0.26
CA TYR A 77 5.25 -7.44 -0.91
C TYR A 77 5.49 -7.27 -2.41
N SER A 78 4.67 -6.47 -3.11
CA SER A 78 4.87 -6.19 -4.54
C SER A 78 6.23 -5.54 -4.81
N ILE A 79 6.63 -4.59 -3.96
CA ILE A 79 7.97 -3.97 -4.04
C ILE A 79 9.07 -4.98 -3.72
N ALA A 80 8.90 -5.81 -2.68
CA ALA A 80 9.89 -6.82 -2.32
C ALA A 80 10.12 -7.85 -3.44
N ILE A 81 9.04 -8.26 -4.13
CA ILE A 81 9.11 -9.14 -5.31
C ILE A 81 9.92 -8.46 -6.42
N LEU A 82 9.62 -7.20 -6.76
CA LEU A 82 10.36 -6.47 -7.80
C LEU A 82 11.85 -6.32 -7.48
N ILE A 83 12.19 -6.02 -6.22
CA ILE A 83 13.60 -5.92 -5.79
C ILE A 83 14.28 -7.29 -5.94
N HIS A 84 13.61 -8.36 -5.52
CA HIS A 84 14.15 -9.71 -5.63
C HIS A 84 14.40 -10.10 -7.10
N GLU A 85 13.44 -9.80 -7.99
CA GLU A 85 13.59 -10.04 -9.43
C GLU A 85 14.74 -9.23 -10.03
N ALA A 86 14.86 -7.95 -9.67
CA ALA A 86 15.95 -7.08 -10.10
C ALA A 86 17.33 -7.57 -9.66
N MET A 87 17.42 -8.22 -8.50
CA MET A 87 18.68 -8.78 -7.97
C MET A 87 19.04 -10.13 -8.60
N LEU A 88 18.06 -10.93 -9.02
CA LEU A 88 18.29 -12.23 -9.64
C LEU A 88 18.68 -12.13 -11.11
N HIS A 89 18.25 -11.07 -11.79
CA HIS A 89 18.48 -10.88 -13.21
C HIS A 89 18.71 -9.39 -13.51
N GLU A 90 19.91 -9.02 -13.96
CA GLU A 90 20.19 -7.66 -14.45
C GLU A 90 19.32 -7.31 -15.68
N ASP A 91 18.84 -8.31 -16.44
CA ASP A 91 18.06 -8.14 -17.68
C ASP A 91 16.55 -8.50 -17.60
N ALA A 92 16.03 -9.08 -16.51
CA ALA A 92 14.68 -9.70 -16.53
C ALA A 92 13.51 -8.73 -16.29
N LEU A 93 13.74 -7.54 -15.73
CA LEU A 93 12.66 -6.58 -15.47
C LEU A 93 11.93 -6.15 -16.75
N CYS A 94 12.62 -6.16 -17.90
CA CYS A 94 12.01 -5.86 -19.21
C CYS A 94 11.05 -6.95 -19.71
N PHE A 95 11.31 -8.22 -19.39
CA PHE A 95 10.56 -9.33 -19.99
C PHE A 95 9.19 -9.55 -19.34
N TYR A 96 9.09 -9.47 -18.01
CA TYR A 96 7.86 -9.82 -17.27
C TYR A 96 6.71 -8.84 -17.55
N TYR A 97 7.02 -7.54 -17.72
CA TYR A 97 6.00 -6.53 -18.01
C TYR A 97 5.61 -6.48 -19.50
N SER A 98 6.48 -6.90 -20.43
CA SER A 98 6.11 -7.03 -21.85
C SER A 98 5.08 -8.14 -22.12
N LEU A 99 5.00 -9.15 -21.23
CA LEU A 99 4.07 -10.28 -21.33
C LEU A 99 2.73 -10.04 -20.61
N SER A 100 2.63 -8.95 -19.83
CA SER A 100 1.43 -8.60 -19.06
C SER A 100 0.60 -7.45 -19.67
N ILE A 101 0.97 -6.97 -20.87
CA ILE A 101 0.22 -6.01 -21.69
C ILE A 101 -0.56 -6.74 -22.78
#